data_AF-A0A8T2RDP9-F1
#
_entry.id   AF-A0A8T2RDP9-F1
#
_cell.length_a   1.000
_cell.length_b   1.000
_cell.length_c   1.000
_cell.angle_alpha   90.00
_cell.angle_beta   90.00
_cell.angle_gamma   90.00
#
_symmetry.space_group_name_H-M   'P 1'
#
loop_
_entity.id
_entity.type
_entity.pdbx_description
1 polymer ?
#
loop_
_entity_poly.entity_id
_entity_poly.type
_entity_poly.pdbx_seq_one_letter_code
_entity_poly.pdbx_strand_id
1 'polypeptide(L)'
;MILKREAKKRQINLVILPRGMTKRADNSTRFCKRKRCIFWRIEWRFHPENFVLVSPSADENESPAKLLRLQLSKNDGFQGYNMRKMRKLCKKPIESLRFLIAQKMCHGNQKNYIELDPSEPFGAQLDQITIIEYPTILVVPSDDGTTFKIVEDRRIRQMPVIVDATTQKLLETATVTDGVPYREEEIEEGEIVD
;
A
#
# COMPACT_ATOMS: atom_id res chain seq x y z
N MET A 1 -12.58 3.79 -15.41
CA MET A 1 -11.23 3.18 -15.52
C MET A 1 -11.35 1.66 -15.43
N ILE A 2 -10.78 0.91 -16.38
CA ILE A 2 -10.93 -0.58 -16.46
C ILE A 2 -10.48 -1.27 -15.18
N LEU A 3 -9.33 -0.88 -14.63
CA LEU A 3 -8.79 -1.44 -13.39
C LEU A 3 -9.79 -1.37 -12.22
N LYS A 4 -10.38 -0.19 -11.96
CA LYS A 4 -11.36 0.00 -10.87
C LYS A 4 -12.60 -0.89 -11.04
N ARG A 5 -13.06 -1.10 -12.28
CA ARG A 5 -14.18 -2.00 -12.59
C ARG A 5 -13.81 -3.46 -12.31
N GLU A 6 -12.63 -3.90 -12.73
CA GLU A 6 -12.17 -5.28 -12.53
C GLU A 6 -11.83 -5.60 -11.07
N ALA A 7 -11.36 -4.61 -10.31
CA ALA A 7 -11.21 -4.70 -8.86
C ALA A 7 -12.58 -4.83 -8.17
N LYS A 8 -13.58 -4.02 -8.56
CA LYS A 8 -14.94 -4.12 -8.02
C LYS A 8 -15.57 -5.49 -8.25
N LYS A 9 -15.34 -6.12 -9.42
CA LYS A 9 -15.80 -7.49 -9.70
C LYS A 9 -15.23 -8.54 -8.72
N ARG A 10 -14.04 -8.30 -8.19
CA ARG A 10 -13.37 -9.11 -7.15
C ARG A 10 -13.75 -8.69 -5.73
N GLN A 11 -14.77 -7.84 -5.57
CA GLN A 11 -15.17 -7.25 -4.30
C GLN A 11 -14.07 -6.41 -3.61
N ILE A 12 -13.12 -5.88 -4.39
CA ILE A 12 -12.05 -5.01 -3.88
C ILE A 12 -12.50 -3.56 -4.03
N ASN A 13 -12.48 -2.79 -2.94
CA ASN A 13 -12.72 -1.35 -2.99
C ASN A 13 -11.41 -0.62 -3.34
N LEU A 14 -11.17 -0.42 -4.64
CA LEU A 14 -9.99 0.29 -5.13
C LEU A 14 -10.22 1.80 -5.19
N VAL A 15 -9.52 2.53 -4.32
CA VAL A 15 -9.47 3.99 -4.28
C VAL A 15 -8.30 4.49 -5.13
N ILE A 16 -8.60 5.36 -6.09
CA ILE A 16 -7.60 6.03 -6.93
C ILE A 16 -7.47 7.47 -6.42
N LEU A 17 -6.25 7.85 -6.06
CA LEU A 17 -5.86 9.16 -5.57
C LEU A 17 -5.78 10.20 -6.71
N PRO A 18 -5.87 11.50 -6.38
CA PRO A 18 -5.61 12.57 -7.32
C PRO A 18 -4.21 12.53 -7.95
N ARG A 19 -4.08 13.18 -9.10
CA ARG A 19 -2.76 13.44 -9.72
C ARG A 19 -1.95 14.36 -8.79
N GLY A 20 -0.64 14.19 -8.74
CA GLY A 20 0.26 14.92 -7.83
C GLY A 20 0.62 14.16 -6.55
N MET A 21 -0.15 13.15 -6.15
CA MET A 21 0.21 12.27 -5.03
C MET A 21 1.32 11.29 -5.44
N THR A 22 2.41 11.19 -4.67
CA THR A 22 3.54 10.27 -4.94
C THR A 22 3.08 8.83 -5.12
N LYS A 23 2.18 8.35 -4.24
CA LYS A 23 1.61 7.00 -4.35
C LYS A 23 0.84 6.78 -5.67
N ARG A 24 0.23 7.82 -6.24
CA ARG A 24 -0.39 7.74 -7.57
C ARG A 24 0.66 7.69 -8.67
N ALA A 25 1.70 8.53 -8.58
CA ALA A 25 2.79 8.60 -9.55
C ALA A 25 3.54 7.26 -9.65
N ASP A 26 3.76 6.60 -8.52
CA ASP A 26 4.47 5.32 -8.44
C ASP A 26 3.64 4.10 -8.86
N ASN A 27 2.31 4.25 -9.03
CA ASN A 27 1.43 3.12 -9.22
C ASN A 27 1.59 2.48 -10.61
N SER A 28 2.15 1.27 -10.63
CA SER A 28 2.29 0.42 -11.82
C SER A 28 1.21 -0.69 -11.93
N THR A 29 0.22 -0.68 -11.04
CA THR A 29 -0.89 -1.65 -11.03
C THR A 29 -1.71 -1.54 -12.31
N ARG A 30 -1.96 -2.68 -12.95
CA ARG A 30 -2.71 -2.73 -14.21
C ARG A 30 -3.54 -3.99 -14.34
N PHE A 31 -4.63 -3.90 -15.09
CA PHE A 31 -5.41 -5.06 -15.49
C PHE A 31 -4.93 -5.58 -16.84
N CYS A 32 -4.60 -6.86 -16.92
CA CYS A 32 -4.26 -7.54 -18.17
C CYS A 32 -5.49 -8.23 -18.75
N LYS A 33 -6.08 -7.67 -19.82
CA LYS A 33 -7.28 -8.23 -20.47
C LYS A 33 -7.08 -9.67 -20.96
N ARG A 34 -5.92 -9.96 -21.57
CA ARG A 34 -5.60 -11.28 -22.12
C ARG A 34 -5.59 -12.37 -21.06
N LYS A 35 -4.96 -12.10 -19.91
CA LYS A 35 -4.92 -13.03 -18.77
C LYS A 35 -6.16 -12.93 -17.88
N ARG A 36 -6.99 -11.90 -18.05
CA ARG A 36 -8.12 -11.53 -17.18
C ARG A 36 -7.73 -11.35 -15.70
N CYS A 37 -6.50 -10.90 -15.45
CA CYS A 37 -5.93 -10.77 -14.11
C CYS A 37 -5.39 -9.37 -13.85
N ILE A 38 -5.43 -8.96 -12.58
CA ILE A 38 -4.74 -7.75 -12.11
C ILE A 38 -3.29 -8.10 -11.80
N PHE A 39 -2.39 -7.29 -12.34
CA PHE A 39 -0.99 -7.25 -11.93
C PHE A 39 -0.84 -6.10 -10.94
N TRP A 40 -0.63 -6.44 -9.68
CA TRP A 40 -0.50 -5.48 -8.59
C TRP A 40 0.92 -4.92 -8.51
N ARG A 41 1.03 -3.62 -8.30
CA ARG A 41 2.18 -3.10 -7.57
C ARG A 41 2.02 -3.53 -6.10
N ILE A 42 3.07 -3.99 -5.44
CA ILE A 42 3.03 -4.34 -4.01
C ILE A 42 4.21 -3.66 -3.33
N GLU A 43 3.94 -2.96 -2.24
CA GLU A 43 4.97 -2.52 -1.29
C GLU A 43 5.03 -3.52 -0.13
N TRP A 44 6.16 -4.20 0.02
CA TRP A 44 6.46 -5.03 1.19
C TRP A 44 7.22 -4.18 2.20
N ARG A 45 6.64 -3.96 3.38
CA ARG A 45 7.28 -3.24 4.47
C ARG A 45 7.69 -4.23 5.53
N PHE A 46 8.99 -4.29 5.82
CA PHE A 46 9.51 -5.23 6.79
C PHE A 46 9.54 -4.59 8.17
N HIS A 47 8.91 -5.26 9.12
CA HIS A 47 8.92 -4.87 10.53
C HIS A 47 10.00 -5.65 11.28
N PRO A 48 10.70 -5.01 12.25
CA PRO A 48 10.58 -3.61 12.69
C PRO A 48 11.44 -2.61 11.91
N GLU A 49 12.27 -3.07 10.98
CA GLU A 49 13.32 -2.25 10.35
C GLU A 49 12.80 -1.15 9.40
N ASN A 50 11.49 -1.15 9.08
CA ASN A 50 10.82 -0.25 8.15
C ASN A 50 11.45 -0.21 6.76
N PHE A 51 12.11 -1.30 6.36
CA PHE A 51 12.63 -1.45 5.01
C PHE A 51 11.49 -1.71 4.01
N VAL A 52 11.60 -1.17 2.80
CA VAL A 52 10.58 -1.30 1.75
C VAL A 52 11.13 -2.03 0.53
N LEU A 53 10.48 -3.11 0.12
CA LEU A 53 10.68 -3.79 -1.15
C LEU A 53 9.48 -3.55 -2.06
N VAL A 54 9.69 -3.40 -3.37
CA VAL A 54 8.59 -3.16 -4.31
C VAL A 54 8.51 -4.27 -5.34
N SER A 55 7.32 -4.85 -5.49
CA SER A 55 6.95 -5.63 -6.68
C SER A 55 6.22 -4.73 -7.66
N PRO A 56 6.77 -4.41 -8.84
CA PRO A 56 6.09 -3.53 -9.78
C PRO A 56 4.93 -4.20 -10.54
N SER A 57 4.90 -5.54 -10.58
CA SER A 57 3.97 -6.29 -11.43
C SER A 57 3.75 -7.73 -10.91
N ALA A 58 3.21 -7.87 -9.71
CA ALA A 58 2.85 -9.13 -9.09
C ALA A 58 1.53 -9.69 -9.66
N ASP A 59 1.51 -10.95 -10.11
CA ASP A 59 0.30 -11.61 -10.61
C ASP A 59 -0.62 -11.95 -9.42
N GLU A 60 -1.89 -11.54 -9.47
CA GLU A 60 -2.83 -11.75 -8.35
C GLU A 60 -3.14 -13.22 -8.06
N ASN A 61 -2.85 -14.15 -8.99
CA ASN A 61 -3.09 -15.57 -8.75
C ASN A 61 -1.93 -16.27 -8.05
N GLU A 62 -0.81 -15.57 -7.84
CA GLU A 62 0.34 -16.10 -7.14
C GLU A 62 0.22 -15.85 -5.63
N SER A 63 0.82 -16.71 -4.83
CA SER A 63 0.78 -16.59 -3.38
C SER A 63 1.70 -15.46 -2.87
N PRO A 64 1.39 -14.82 -1.74
CA PRO A 64 2.24 -13.80 -1.13
C PRO A 64 3.68 -14.28 -0.92
N ALA A 65 3.87 -15.52 -0.46
CA ALA A 65 5.20 -16.08 -0.27
C ALA A 65 5.95 -16.21 -1.60
N LYS A 66 5.32 -16.74 -2.66
CA LYS A 66 5.98 -16.87 -3.96
C LYS A 66 6.34 -15.51 -4.55
N LEU A 67 5.43 -14.54 -4.45
CA LEU A 67 5.66 -13.17 -4.93
C LEU A 67 6.82 -12.51 -4.20
N LEU A 68 6.87 -12.60 -2.87
CA LEU A 68 7.97 -12.03 -2.09
C LEU A 68 9.30 -12.73 -2.38
N ARG A 69 9.32 -14.08 -2.44
CA ARG A 69 10.51 -14.87 -2.75
C ARG A 69 11.12 -14.48 -4.11
N LEU A 70 10.28 -14.32 -5.14
CA LEU A 70 10.72 -13.87 -6.46
C LEU A 70 11.36 -12.47 -6.43
N GLN A 71 10.91 -11.60 -5.53
CA GLN A 71 11.45 -10.25 -5.42
C GLN A 71 12.73 -10.23 -4.61
N LEU A 72 12.81 -11.03 -3.56
CA LEU A 72 14.04 -11.22 -2.81
C LEU A 72 15.15 -11.77 -3.72
N SER A 73 14.85 -12.77 -4.56
CA SER A 73 15.84 -13.34 -5.50
C SER A 73 16.31 -12.34 -6.57
N LYS A 74 15.42 -11.46 -7.05
CA LYS A 74 15.79 -10.39 -7.99
C LYS A 74 16.65 -9.31 -7.35
N ASN A 75 16.47 -9.11 -6.05
CA ASN A 75 17.12 -8.05 -5.29
C ASN A 75 18.33 -8.55 -4.47
N ASP A 76 18.78 -9.79 -4.69
CA ASP A 76 19.95 -10.39 -4.03
C ASP A 76 21.26 -9.65 -4.40
N GLY A 77 21.23 -8.82 -5.45
CA GLY A 77 22.32 -7.94 -5.87
C GLY A 77 22.32 -6.51 -5.31
N PHE A 78 21.42 -6.15 -4.38
CA PHE A 78 21.38 -4.78 -3.84
C PHE A 78 22.61 -4.46 -2.99
N GLN A 79 23.41 -3.52 -3.46
CA GLN A 79 24.56 -2.95 -2.74
C GLN A 79 24.11 -1.75 -1.90
N GLY A 80 24.35 -1.75 -0.59
CA GLY A 80 24.13 -0.58 0.27
C GLY A 80 23.74 -0.85 1.74
N TYR A 81 23.51 0.22 2.49
CA TYR A 81 23.18 0.24 3.93
C TYR A 81 21.97 -0.64 4.32
N ASN A 82 20.99 -0.74 3.42
CA ASN A 82 19.78 -1.55 3.62
C ASN A 82 20.05 -3.08 3.59
N MET A 83 21.19 -3.52 3.07
CA MET A 83 21.51 -4.93 2.89
C MET A 83 21.77 -5.66 4.22
N ARG A 84 22.35 -5.01 5.24
CA ARG A 84 22.58 -5.66 6.55
C ARG A 84 21.28 -5.98 7.27
N LYS A 85 20.31 -5.05 7.25
CA LYS A 85 18.96 -5.23 7.80
C LYS A 85 18.19 -6.27 7.00
N MET A 86 18.26 -6.17 5.67
CA MET A 86 17.67 -7.15 4.77
C MET A 86 18.22 -8.55 4.96
N ARG A 87 19.53 -8.75 5.05
CA ARG A 87 20.13 -10.07 5.23
C ARG A 87 19.66 -10.79 6.50
N LYS A 88 19.31 -10.07 7.57
CA LYS A 88 18.78 -10.72 8.79
C LYS A 88 17.37 -11.27 8.55
N LEU A 89 16.53 -10.50 7.87
CA LEU A 89 15.15 -10.88 7.54
C LEU A 89 15.09 -11.90 6.40
N CYS A 90 15.85 -11.71 5.32
CA CYS A 90 15.92 -12.60 4.16
C CYS A 90 16.53 -13.97 4.48
N LYS A 91 17.26 -14.11 5.59
CA LYS A 91 17.79 -15.40 6.07
C LYS A 91 16.71 -16.25 6.74
N LYS A 92 15.60 -15.65 7.17
CA LYS A 92 14.49 -16.40 7.75
C LYS A 92 13.73 -17.12 6.64
N PRO A 93 13.30 -18.36 6.86
CA PRO A 93 12.44 -19.05 5.91
C PRO A 93 11.16 -18.23 5.73
N ILE A 94 10.65 -18.14 4.51
CA ILE A 94 9.45 -17.34 4.23
C ILE A 94 8.23 -17.86 4.99
N GLU A 95 8.27 -19.14 5.34
CA GLU A 95 7.29 -19.87 6.15
C GLU A 95 7.25 -19.37 7.62
N SER A 96 8.30 -18.66 8.06
CA SER A 96 8.36 -17.99 9.37
C SER A 96 7.96 -16.51 9.32
N LEU A 97 7.39 -16.06 8.19
CA LEU A 97 6.94 -14.69 8.02
C LEU A 97 5.41 -14.64 7.99
N ARG A 98 4.86 -13.64 8.67
CA ARG A 98 3.45 -13.26 8.61
C ARG A 98 3.27 -12.11 7.63
N PHE A 99 2.16 -12.13 6.92
CA PHE A 99 1.82 -11.13 5.91
C PHE A 99 0.56 -10.40 6.33
N LEU A 100 0.68 -9.13 6.69
CA LEU A 100 -0.42 -8.35 7.23
C LEU A 100 -0.77 -7.18 6.30
N ILE A 101 -2.05 -6.97 6.03
CA ILE A 101 -2.53 -5.77 5.33
C ILE A 101 -3.34 -4.90 6.30
N ALA A 102 -2.97 -3.62 6.38
CA ALA A 102 -3.66 -2.68 7.27
C ALA A 102 -5.05 -2.34 6.70
N GLN A 103 -6.09 -2.53 7.51
CA GLN A 103 -7.44 -2.13 7.16
C GLN A 103 -7.53 -0.61 7.04
N LYS A 104 -7.98 -0.13 5.88
CA LYS A 104 -8.18 1.30 5.63
C LYS A 104 -9.57 1.74 6.09
N MET A 105 -9.71 3.03 6.37
CA MET A 105 -10.98 3.65 6.76
C MET A 105 -11.58 3.06 8.06
N CYS A 106 -10.73 2.70 9.03
CA CYS A 106 -11.19 2.31 10.36
C CYS A 106 -11.61 3.53 11.17
N HIS A 107 -12.71 3.41 11.92
CA HIS A 107 -13.09 4.40 12.93
C HIS A 107 -12.08 4.37 14.09
N GLY A 108 -11.57 5.56 14.45
CA GLY A 108 -10.53 5.76 15.46
C GLY A 108 -9.10 5.53 14.95
N ASN A 109 -8.11 6.09 15.64
CA ASN A 109 -6.68 6.01 15.27
C ASN A 109 -6.07 4.59 15.43
N GLN A 110 -6.87 3.55 15.63
CA GLN A 110 -6.38 2.18 15.80
C GLN A 110 -6.09 1.52 14.46
N LYS A 111 -4.85 1.00 14.30
CA LYS A 111 -4.46 0.20 13.14
C LYS A 111 -4.89 -1.25 13.35
N ASN A 112 -5.90 -1.66 12.59
CA ASN A 112 -6.32 -3.05 12.48
C ASN A 112 -5.62 -3.69 11.28
N TYR A 113 -5.34 -4.98 11.38
CA TYR A 113 -4.68 -5.75 10.34
C TYR A 113 -5.51 -6.97 9.95
N ILE A 114 -5.42 -7.35 8.68
CA ILE A 114 -5.91 -8.62 8.18
C ILE A 114 -4.66 -9.44 7.85
N GLU A 115 -4.61 -10.68 8.37
CA GLU A 115 -3.54 -11.61 8.04
C GLU A 115 -3.86 -12.33 6.73
N LEU A 116 -2.85 -12.44 5.88
CA LEU A 116 -2.91 -13.14 4.61
C LEU A 116 -2.23 -14.49 4.76
N ASP A 117 -2.87 -15.51 4.21
CA ASP A 117 -2.29 -16.83 4.05
C ASP A 117 -1.12 -16.74 3.02
N PRO A 118 0.08 -17.24 3.39
CA PRO A 118 1.26 -17.18 2.53
C PRO A 118 1.18 -18.08 1.29
N SER A 119 0.30 -19.09 1.29
CA SER A 119 0.16 -20.13 0.28
C SER A 119 -0.99 -19.90 -0.70
N GLU A 120 -2.05 -19.20 -0.26
CA GLU A 120 -3.23 -18.92 -1.09
C GLU A 120 -3.01 -17.77 -2.11
N PRO A 121 -3.73 -17.76 -3.25
CA PRO A 121 -3.63 -16.70 -4.24
C PRO A 121 -3.88 -15.30 -3.66
N PHE A 122 -2.96 -14.37 -3.90
CA PHE A 122 -2.99 -13.04 -3.30
C PHE A 122 -4.31 -12.29 -3.56
N GLY A 123 -4.79 -12.30 -4.81
CA GLY A 123 -5.99 -11.59 -5.24
C GLY A 123 -7.28 -12.10 -4.60
N ALA A 124 -7.39 -13.42 -4.36
CA ALA A 124 -8.55 -14.02 -3.72
C ALA A 124 -8.69 -13.54 -2.26
N GLN A 125 -7.56 -13.27 -1.61
CA GLN A 125 -7.50 -12.79 -0.24
C GLN A 125 -7.71 -11.28 -0.09
N LEU A 126 -7.90 -10.53 -1.18
CA LEU A 126 -8.17 -9.09 -1.14
C LEU A 126 -9.67 -8.77 -1.14
N ASP A 127 -10.53 -9.78 -1.13
CA ASP A 127 -11.97 -9.61 -1.09
C ASP A 127 -12.40 -8.71 0.08
N GLN A 128 -13.30 -7.78 -0.20
CA GLN A 128 -13.84 -6.84 0.79
C GLN A 128 -12.78 -5.94 1.47
N ILE A 129 -11.56 -5.88 0.93
CA ILE A 129 -10.51 -4.98 1.39
C ILE A 129 -10.55 -3.67 0.59
N THR A 130 -10.34 -2.56 1.30
CA THR A 130 -10.10 -1.26 0.67
C THR A 130 -8.61 -1.08 0.40
N ILE A 131 -8.26 -0.88 -0.88
CA ILE A 131 -6.90 -0.65 -1.35
C ILE A 131 -6.82 0.77 -1.92
N ILE A 132 -5.85 1.55 -1.46
CA ILE A 132 -5.56 2.88 -2.00
C ILE A 132 -4.40 2.73 -2.97
N GLU A 133 -4.64 2.94 -4.27
CA GLU A 133 -3.75 2.72 -5.42
C GLU A 133 -3.26 1.27 -5.60
N TYR A 134 -2.53 0.76 -4.61
CA TYR A 134 -1.91 -0.54 -4.59
C TYR A 134 -1.62 -1.00 -3.14
N PRO A 135 -1.63 -2.31 -2.87
CA PRO A 135 -1.47 -2.85 -1.54
C PRO A 135 -0.10 -2.56 -0.93
N THR A 136 -0.11 -2.30 0.38
CA THR A 136 1.08 -2.25 1.23
C THR A 136 0.96 -3.37 2.24
N ILE A 137 1.87 -4.34 2.17
CA ILE A 137 1.90 -5.54 3.00
C ILE A 137 3.00 -5.39 4.04
N LEU A 138 2.64 -5.50 5.30
CA LEU A 138 3.59 -5.57 6.41
C LEU A 138 4.06 -7.02 6.53
N VAL A 139 5.37 -7.22 6.43
CA VAL A 139 6.04 -8.51 6.58
C VAL A 139 6.65 -8.54 7.97
N VAL A 140 6.20 -9.48 8.80
CA VAL A 140 6.58 -9.57 10.21
C VAL A 140 7.17 -10.95 10.49
N PRO A 141 8.38 -11.06 11.03
CA PRO A 141 8.88 -12.34 11.53
C PRO A 141 8.01 -12.89 12.66
N SER A 142 7.75 -14.20 12.67
CA SER A 142 6.91 -14.82 13.70
C SER A 142 7.47 -14.71 15.13
N ASP A 143 8.78 -14.52 15.26
CA ASP A 143 9.52 -14.39 16.53
C ASP A 143 9.66 -12.94 17.02
N ASP A 144 9.09 -11.95 16.33
CA ASP A 144 9.24 -10.53 16.67
C ASP A 144 8.51 -10.14 17.98
N GLY A 145 7.60 -10.99 18.50
CA GLY A 145 6.87 -10.74 19.75
C GLY A 145 5.84 -9.60 19.71
N THR A 146 5.84 -8.78 18.65
CA THR A 146 4.87 -7.69 18.46
C THR A 146 3.46 -8.24 18.25
N THR A 147 2.53 -7.75 19.07
CA THR A 147 1.11 -8.06 18.96
C THR A 147 0.44 -7.07 18.00
N PHE A 148 -0.22 -7.60 16.97
CA PHE A 148 -1.03 -6.83 16.04
C PHE A 148 -2.50 -7.13 16.29
N LYS A 149 -3.36 -6.12 16.21
CA LYS A 149 -4.80 -6.31 16.27
C LYS A 149 -5.30 -6.90 14.95
N ILE A 150 -5.39 -8.23 14.90
CA ILE A 150 -5.89 -8.97 13.75
C ILE A 150 -7.43 -8.95 13.77
N VAL A 151 -8.04 -8.71 12.62
CA VAL A 151 -9.49 -8.76 12.42
C VAL A 151 -9.83 -10.01 11.62
N GLU A 152 -10.58 -10.91 12.23
CA GLU A 152 -11.01 -12.17 11.60
C GLU A 152 -12.18 -11.96 10.63
N ASP A 153 -13.15 -11.12 10.99
CA ASP A 153 -14.28 -10.82 10.11
C ASP A 153 -14.08 -9.51 9.33
N ARG A 154 -13.82 -9.68 8.03
CA ARG A 154 -13.59 -8.60 7.06
C ARG A 154 -14.82 -7.72 6.82
N ARG A 155 -16.03 -8.18 7.16
CA ARG A 155 -17.31 -7.49 6.94
C ARG A 155 -17.60 -6.40 7.97
N ILE A 156 -17.00 -6.49 9.17
CA ILE A 156 -17.46 -5.72 10.34
C ILE A 156 -17.31 -4.20 10.21
N ARG A 157 -16.61 -3.67 9.18
CA ARG A 157 -16.29 -2.23 9.11
C ARG A 157 -16.53 -1.52 7.78
N GLN A 158 -17.17 -2.15 6.80
CA GLN A 158 -17.72 -1.41 5.66
C GLN A 158 -19.06 -0.79 6.07
N MET A 159 -19.05 0.20 6.97
CA MET A 159 -20.15 1.16 6.96
C MET A 159 -20.08 1.91 5.64
N PRO A 160 -21.19 2.10 4.91
CA PRO A 160 -21.18 3.04 3.80
C PRO A 160 -20.72 4.37 4.38
N VAL A 161 -19.69 4.97 3.78
CA VAL A 161 -19.44 6.39 4.00
C VAL A 161 -20.69 7.08 3.44
N ILE A 162 -21.65 7.38 4.31
CA ILE A 162 -22.72 8.32 3.99
C ILE A 162 -21.99 9.67 3.95
N VAL A 163 -21.43 9.99 2.79
CA VAL A 163 -21.14 11.38 2.46
C VAL A 163 -22.51 12.05 2.46
N ASP A 164 -22.79 12.82 3.50
CA ASP A 164 -23.98 13.65 3.47
C ASP A 164 -23.86 14.63 2.29
N ALA A 165 -25.00 15.14 1.82
CA ALA A 165 -25.02 16.07 0.70
C ALA A 165 -24.12 17.30 0.95
N THR A 166 -23.88 17.65 2.20
CA THR A 166 -23.01 18.75 2.64
C THR A 166 -21.54 18.45 2.32
N THR A 167 -21.06 17.26 2.64
CA THR A 167 -19.68 16.81 2.43
C THR A 167 -19.39 16.63 0.94
N GLN A 168 -20.40 16.18 0.19
CA GLN A 168 -20.30 16.06 -1.27
C GLN A 168 -20.23 17.43 -1.95
N LYS A 169 -21.02 18.40 -1.46
CA LYS A 169 -20.97 19.80 -1.90
C LYS A 169 -19.65 20.48 -1.57
N LEU A 170 -19.06 20.22 -0.40
CA LEU A 170 -17.73 20.71 0.00
C LEU A 170 -16.60 20.16 -0.89
N LEU A 171 -16.64 18.88 -1.25
CA LEU A 171 -15.68 18.28 -2.18
C LEU A 171 -15.81 18.81 -3.61
N GLU A 172 -17.03 19.13 -4.04
CA GLU A 172 -17.29 19.73 -5.35
C GLU A 172 -16.82 21.20 -5.40
N THR A 173 -17.07 21.98 -4.35
CA THR A 173 -16.58 23.36 -4.26
C THR A 173 -15.06 23.48 -4.12
N ALA A 174 -14.38 22.44 -3.61
CA ALA A 174 -12.92 22.43 -3.51
C ALA A 174 -12.20 22.21 -4.86
N THR A 175 -12.93 22.04 -5.97
CA THR A 175 -12.33 21.85 -7.31
C THR A 175 -12.10 23.15 -8.09
N VAL A 176 -12.40 24.31 -7.51
CA VAL A 176 -12.04 25.61 -8.10
C VAL A 176 -11.51 26.54 -7.01
N THR A 177 -10.23 26.41 -6.69
CA THR A 177 -9.45 27.55 -6.22
C THR A 177 -8.22 27.63 -7.10
N ASP A 178 -8.25 28.61 -8.00
CA ASP A 178 -7.06 29.13 -8.66
C ASP A 178 -5.99 29.35 -7.58
N GLY A 179 -4.77 28.89 -7.86
CA GLY A 179 -3.67 28.99 -6.91
C GLY A 179 -3.49 30.44 -6.48
N VAL A 180 -3.51 30.69 -5.18
CA VAL A 180 -3.10 31.99 -4.66
C VAL A 180 -1.60 32.13 -4.97
N PRO A 181 -1.16 33.17 -5.70
CA PRO A 181 0.26 33.36 -5.95
C PRO A 181 0.97 33.61 -4.64
N TYR A 182 2.01 32.82 -4.37
CA TYR A 182 2.92 33.04 -3.25
C TYR A 182 3.71 34.32 -3.51
N ARG A 183 3.75 35.21 -2.54
CA ARG A 183 4.61 36.40 -2.56
C ARG A 183 5.98 35.96 -2.04
N GLU A 184 7.01 36.04 -2.89
CA GLU A 184 8.39 35.86 -2.47
C GLU A 184 8.75 37.01 -1.52
N GLU A 185 9.18 36.69 -0.30
CA GLU A 185 9.79 37.66 0.60
C GLU A 185 11.25 37.81 0.18
N GLU A 186 11.62 39.02 -0.25
CA GLU A 186 13.01 39.39 -0.50
C GLU A 186 13.78 39.34 0.82
N ILE A 187 14.81 38.50 0.88
CA ILE A 187 15.73 38.44 2.00
C ILE A 187 16.72 39.59 1.77
N GLU A 188 16.70 40.61 2.63
CA GLU A 188 17.73 41.65 2.66
C GLU A 188 19.10 41.01 2.93
N GLU A 189 20.04 41.22 2.01
CA GLU A 189 21.45 40.91 2.22
C GLU A 189 21.95 41.73 3.41
N GLY A 190 22.19 41.06 4.54
CA GLY A 190 22.90 41.65 5.66
C GLY A 190 24.33 42.01 5.26
N GLU A 191 24.70 43.26 5.51
CA GLU A 191 26.05 43.83 5.35
C GLU A 191 27.13 42.88 5.89
N ILE A 192 28.12 42.61 5.03
CA ILE A 192 29.42 42.12 5.44
C ILE A 192 30.08 43.28 6.19
N VAL A 193 30.33 43.11 7.48
CA VAL A 193 31.21 44.00 8.24
C VAL A 193 32.59 43.33 8.28
N ASP A 194 33.60 44.05 7.80
CA ASP A 194 35.00 43.65 7.56
C ASP A 194 35.69 42.91 8.72
#